data_AF-L8MSQ1-F1
#
_entry.id   AF-L8MSQ1-F1
#
_cell.length_a   1.000
_cell.length_b   1.000
_cell.length_c   1.000
_cell.angle_alpha   90.00
_cell.angle_beta   90.00
_cell.angle_gamma   90.00
#
_symmetry.space_group_name_H-M   'P 1'
#
loop_
_entity.id
_entity.type
_entity.pdbx_description
1 polymer ?
#
loop_
_entity_poly.entity_id
_entity_poly.type
_entity_poly.pdbx_seq_one_letter_code
_entity_poly.pdbx_strand_id
1 'polypeptide(L)'
;MPENISFGAHLVSVWLNSARFCTESGRPLPLPRLASNGGECSFDGLVAHVSKDIRARVVLDECLRLGIVRIDDQDCVHLEAMAFIPQRGFDEKAAYFRHNLHDHACAAAHNLTESGEPFFERSVHYDGLSSSSVEQLRDAVRTEGMQVLIAFNQLAAELEGQDVPEPDARQRITIGLYFYTEPSPPDTPPSTKASSS
;
A
#
# COMPACT_ATOMS: atom_id res chain seq x y z
N MET A 1 7.52 -3.55 12.02
CA MET A 1 8.31 -3.01 10.89
C MET A 1 9.36 -2.03 11.43
N PRO A 2 10.46 -1.75 10.72
CA PRO A 2 11.40 -0.69 11.10
C PRO A 2 10.70 0.67 11.28
N GLU A 3 11.17 1.50 12.20
CA GLU A 3 10.50 2.76 12.56
C GLU A 3 10.37 3.74 11.39
N ASN A 4 11.40 3.85 10.54
CA ASN A 4 11.37 4.72 9.35
C ASN A 4 10.30 4.27 8.32
N ILE A 5 10.08 2.97 8.18
CA ILE A 5 9.03 2.38 7.33
C ILE A 5 7.66 2.64 7.93
N SER A 6 7.52 2.48 9.25
CA SER A 6 6.27 2.78 9.96
C SER A 6 5.90 4.27 9.86
N PHE A 7 6.88 5.16 10.04
CA PHE A 7 6.67 6.60 9.97
C PHE A 7 6.27 7.04 8.56
N GLY A 8 7.00 6.58 7.53
CA GLY A 8 6.67 6.92 6.16
C GLY A 8 5.29 6.40 5.74
N ALA A 9 4.90 5.20 6.19
CA ALA A 9 3.55 4.68 5.97
C ALA A 9 2.48 5.56 6.62
N HIS A 10 2.73 6.02 7.84
CA HIS A 10 1.83 6.93 8.54
C HIS A 10 1.75 8.30 7.87
N LEU A 11 2.88 8.86 7.39
CA LEU A 11 2.93 10.10 6.63
C LEU A 11 2.06 10.03 5.36
N VAL A 12 2.20 8.94 4.59
CA VAL A 12 1.39 8.70 3.39
C VAL A 12 -0.09 8.57 3.73
N SER A 13 -0.42 7.84 4.80
CA SER A 13 -1.79 7.73 5.31
C SER A 13 -2.38 9.11 5.61
N VAL A 14 -1.68 9.96 6.38
CA VAL A 14 -2.16 11.31 6.69
C VAL A 14 -2.33 12.18 5.42
N TRP A 15 -1.42 12.06 4.45
CA TRP A 15 -1.54 12.78 3.18
C TRP A 15 -2.83 12.39 2.44
N LEU A 16 -3.19 11.11 2.43
CA LEU A 16 -4.36 10.60 1.70
C LEU A 16 -5.71 10.76 2.43
N ASN A 17 -5.67 11.06 3.74
CA ASN A 17 -6.86 11.12 4.59
C ASN A 17 -7.21 12.53 5.06
N SER A 18 -6.29 13.49 4.95
CA SER A 18 -6.54 14.87 5.37
C SER A 18 -7.01 15.73 4.21
N ALA A 19 -8.17 16.36 4.36
CA ALA A 19 -8.70 17.34 3.39
C ALA A 19 -7.75 18.53 3.13
N ARG A 20 -6.72 18.71 3.97
CA ARG A 20 -5.65 19.70 3.76
C ARG A 20 -4.63 19.28 2.69
N PHE A 21 -4.47 17.98 2.46
CA PHE A 21 -3.40 17.40 1.67
C PHE A 21 -3.89 16.55 0.49
N CYS A 22 -5.18 16.19 0.45
CA CYS A 22 -5.79 15.49 -0.67
C CYS A 22 -7.13 16.10 -1.08
N THR A 23 -7.59 15.79 -2.28
CA THR A 23 -8.95 16.10 -2.74
C THR A 23 -9.98 15.24 -2.00
N GLU A 24 -11.28 15.60 -2.08
CA GLU A 24 -12.39 14.77 -1.57
C GLU A 24 -12.41 13.34 -2.16
N SER A 25 -11.79 13.15 -3.33
CA SER A 25 -11.65 11.85 -4.00
C SER A 25 -10.39 11.06 -3.58
N GLY A 26 -9.68 11.49 -2.54
CA GLY A 26 -8.47 10.83 -2.04
C GLY A 26 -7.26 10.96 -2.98
N ARG A 27 -7.28 11.91 -3.93
CA ARG A 27 -6.10 12.19 -4.76
C ARG A 27 -5.18 13.14 -4.00
N PRO A 28 -3.91 12.77 -3.76
CA PRO A 28 -2.97 13.62 -3.06
C PRO A 28 -2.71 14.91 -3.87
N LEU A 29 -2.74 16.05 -3.19
CA LEU A 29 -2.37 17.33 -3.75
C LEU A 29 -0.85 17.47 -3.77
N PRO A 30 -0.27 18.13 -4.80
CA PRO A 30 1.11 18.58 -4.72
C PRO A 30 1.23 19.62 -3.60
N LEU A 31 2.21 19.43 -2.72
CA LEU A 31 2.41 20.31 -1.56
C LEU A 31 3.65 21.17 -1.77
N PRO A 32 3.60 22.50 -1.59
CA PRO A 32 4.81 23.31 -1.50
C PRO A 32 5.78 22.69 -0.49
N ARG A 33 7.07 22.61 -0.83
CA ARG A 33 8.05 21.95 0.05
C ARG A 33 8.15 22.63 1.42
N LEU A 34 8.16 23.96 1.44
CA LEU A 34 8.40 24.77 2.64
C LEU A 34 7.12 25.39 3.20
N ALA A 35 7.03 25.45 4.53
CA ALA A 35 5.95 26.16 5.22
C ALA A 35 5.92 27.67 4.92
N SER A 36 7.05 28.27 4.53
CA SER A 36 7.09 29.67 4.08
C SER A 36 6.23 29.93 2.83
N ASN A 37 6.00 28.90 2.02
CA ASN A 37 5.31 29.02 0.74
C ASN A 37 3.88 28.44 0.80
N GLY A 38 3.63 27.46 1.68
CA GLY A 38 2.34 26.76 1.79
C GLY A 38 1.71 26.74 3.19
N GLY A 39 2.36 27.31 4.20
CA GLY A 39 1.89 27.26 5.59
C GLY A 39 1.63 25.83 6.07
N GLU A 40 0.48 25.62 6.70
CA GLU A 40 0.00 24.30 7.15
C GLU A 40 -0.31 23.34 5.99
N CYS A 41 -0.49 23.85 4.76
CA CYS A 41 -0.73 23.05 3.55
C CYS A 41 0.57 22.85 2.74
N SER A 42 1.68 22.61 3.43
CA SER A 42 3.00 22.34 2.84
C SER A 42 3.51 20.96 3.28
N PHE A 43 4.59 20.47 2.66
CA PHE A 43 5.24 19.24 3.11
C PHE A 43 5.78 19.39 4.53
N ASP A 44 6.38 20.54 4.87
CA ASP A 44 6.75 20.88 6.26
C ASP A 44 5.55 20.77 7.22
N GLY A 45 4.40 21.32 6.81
CA GLY A 45 3.14 21.26 7.57
C GLY A 45 2.61 19.84 7.75
N LEU A 46 2.68 19.01 6.71
CA LEU A 46 2.35 17.59 6.77
C LEU A 46 3.26 16.85 7.77
N VAL A 47 4.58 17.04 7.71
CA VAL A 47 5.49 16.40 8.67
C VAL A 47 5.20 16.87 10.09
N ALA A 48 5.00 18.17 10.30
CA ALA A 48 4.70 18.74 11.61
C ALA A 48 3.37 18.25 12.20
N HIS A 49 2.40 17.89 11.34
CA HIS A 49 1.15 17.26 11.76
C HIS A 49 1.38 15.83 12.28
N VAL A 50 2.31 15.10 11.66
CA VAL A 50 2.60 13.70 11.99
C VAL A 50 3.56 13.56 13.18
N SER A 51 4.58 14.40 13.26
CA SER A 51 5.54 14.38 14.37
C SER A 51 6.20 15.74 14.61
N LYS A 52 6.41 16.07 15.89
CA LYS A 52 7.13 17.28 16.31
C LYS A 52 8.63 17.06 16.46
N ASP A 53 9.08 15.81 16.48
CA ASP A 53 10.46 15.45 16.82
C ASP A 53 11.35 15.22 15.58
N ILE A 54 10.74 15.13 14.39
CA ILE A 54 11.44 14.84 13.14
C ILE A 54 11.42 16.06 12.23
N ARG A 55 12.61 16.44 11.74
CA ARG A 55 12.74 17.56 10.79
C ARG A 55 12.23 17.15 9.40
N ALA A 56 11.33 17.95 8.82
CA ALA A 56 10.75 17.71 7.49
C ALA A 56 11.78 17.43 6.39
N ARG A 57 12.93 18.11 6.42
CA ARG A 57 14.03 17.84 5.47
C ARG A 57 14.53 16.39 5.53
N VAL A 58 14.69 15.82 6.73
CA VAL A 58 15.17 14.44 6.89
C VAL A 58 14.14 13.46 6.32
N VAL A 59 12.86 13.71 6.58
CA VAL A 59 11.75 12.92 6.02
C VAL A 59 11.74 13.02 4.49
N LEU A 60 11.87 14.23 3.94
CA LEU A 60 11.88 14.46 2.51
C LEU A 60 13.04 13.74 1.81
N ASP A 61 14.25 13.88 2.34
CA ASP A 61 15.45 13.24 1.80
C ASP A 61 15.28 11.72 1.75
N GLU A 62 14.69 11.13 2.80
CA GLU A 62 14.39 9.70 2.86
C GLU A 62 13.27 9.30 1.89
N CYS A 63 12.18 10.05 1.83
CA CYS A 63 11.08 9.78 0.90
C CYS A 63 11.55 9.85 -0.57
N LEU A 64 12.45 10.78 -0.90
CA LEU A 64 13.09 10.85 -2.22
C LEU A 64 14.01 9.66 -2.47
N ARG A 65 14.83 9.27 -1.48
CA ARG A 65 15.72 8.10 -1.57
C ARG A 65 14.93 6.83 -1.85
N LEU A 66 13.82 6.63 -1.16
CA LEU A 66 12.92 5.49 -1.30
C LEU A 66 12.01 5.56 -2.52
N GLY A 67 11.96 6.71 -3.22
CA GLY A 67 11.11 6.92 -4.40
C GLY A 67 9.62 7.01 -4.08
N ILE A 68 9.27 7.42 -2.86
CA ILE A 68 7.88 7.61 -2.41
C ILE A 68 7.34 8.96 -2.90
N VAL A 69 8.22 9.96 -3.01
CA VAL A 69 7.88 11.29 -3.49
C VAL A 69 8.84 11.72 -4.60
N ARG A 70 8.42 12.73 -5.37
CA ARG A 70 9.28 13.53 -6.26
C ARG A 70 9.11 15.01 -5.93
N ILE A 71 10.04 15.83 -6.40
CA ILE A 71 9.91 17.30 -6.40
C ILE A 71 9.84 17.76 -7.86
N ASP A 72 8.94 18.70 -8.16
CA ASP A 72 8.84 19.33 -9.48
C ASP A 72 9.65 20.63 -9.58
N ASP A 73 9.65 21.23 -10.77
CA ASP A 73 10.37 22.48 -11.06
C ASP A 73 9.81 23.70 -10.30
N GLN A 74 8.63 23.57 -9.66
CA GLN A 74 7.98 24.61 -8.86
C GLN A 74 8.24 24.44 -7.35
N ASP A 75 9.14 23.53 -6.96
CA ASP A 75 9.45 23.19 -5.56
C ASP A 75 8.25 22.62 -4.79
N CYS A 76 7.37 21.91 -5.51
CA CYS A 76 6.27 21.15 -4.93
C CYS A 76 6.63 19.66 -4.82
N VAL A 77 6.31 19.07 -3.67
CA VAL A 77 6.47 17.65 -3.39
C VAL A 77 5.21 16.91 -3.85
N HIS A 78 5.38 15.89 -4.68
CA HIS A 78 4.31 15.02 -5.16
C HIS A 78 4.47 13.63 -4.57
N LEU A 79 3.36 13.04 -4.12
CA LEU A 79 3.31 11.64 -3.75
C LEU A 79 3.28 10.77 -5.01
N GLU A 80 4.27 9.89 -5.18
CA GLU A 80 4.39 8.96 -6.32
C GLU A 80 3.64 7.65 -6.07
N ALA A 81 3.67 7.19 -4.82
CA ALA A 81 3.06 5.94 -4.42
C ALA A 81 1.87 6.21 -3.50
N MET A 82 0.66 5.96 -4.00
CA MET A 82 -0.59 6.10 -3.22
C MET A 82 -0.72 5.00 -2.14
N ALA A 83 0.18 4.01 -2.12
CA ALA A 83 0.41 3.12 -0.99
C ALA A 83 1.89 3.21 -0.61
N PHE A 84 2.20 3.21 0.68
CA PHE A 84 3.60 3.22 1.13
C PHE A 84 4.27 1.88 0.80
N ILE A 85 4.89 1.83 -0.37
CA ILE A 85 5.74 0.73 -0.82
C ILE A 85 7.07 1.35 -1.24
N PRO A 86 8.17 1.08 -0.51
CA PRO A 86 9.49 1.54 -0.90
C PRO A 86 9.81 1.11 -2.35
N GLN A 87 10.02 2.08 -3.24
CA GLN A 87 10.39 1.82 -4.64
C GLN A 87 11.87 1.51 -4.79
N ARG A 88 12.68 1.88 -3.79
CA ARG A 88 14.12 1.71 -3.70
C ARG A 88 14.53 1.29 -2.29
N GLY A 89 15.77 0.84 -2.14
CA GLY A 89 16.28 0.30 -0.87
C GLY A 89 15.94 -1.18 -0.69
N PHE A 90 16.95 -2.04 -0.63
CA PHE A 90 16.72 -3.49 -0.52
C PHE A 90 16.19 -3.86 0.86
N ASP A 91 16.77 -3.33 1.92
CA ASP A 91 16.40 -3.67 3.30
C ASP A 91 14.97 -3.22 3.63
N GLU A 92 14.56 -2.07 3.12
CA GLU A 92 13.22 -1.51 3.26
C GLU A 92 12.19 -2.34 2.50
N LYS A 93 12.50 -2.71 1.26
CA LYS A 93 11.69 -3.65 0.48
C LYS A 93 11.59 -5.00 1.17
N ALA A 94 12.69 -5.53 1.69
CA ALA A 94 12.72 -6.81 2.39
C ALA A 94 11.92 -6.77 3.69
N ALA A 95 11.94 -5.64 4.41
CA ALA A 95 11.13 -5.43 5.61
C ALA A 95 9.64 -5.42 5.29
N TYR A 96 9.23 -4.67 4.25
CA TYR A 96 7.84 -4.61 3.82
C TYR A 96 7.35 -5.95 3.25
N PHE A 97 8.17 -6.60 2.42
CA PHE A 97 7.94 -7.95 1.90
C PHE A 97 7.70 -8.96 3.03
N ARG A 98 8.59 -8.98 4.03
CA ARG A 98 8.47 -9.88 5.18
C ARG A 98 7.17 -9.66 5.95
N HIS A 99 6.80 -8.40 6.15
CA HIS A 99 5.58 -8.06 6.86
C HIS A 99 4.33 -8.58 6.15
N ASN A 100 4.19 -8.23 4.86
CA ASN A 100 3.03 -8.66 4.07
C ASN A 100 2.96 -10.18 3.92
N LEU A 101 4.10 -10.83 3.65
CA LEU A 101 4.15 -12.28 3.50
C LEU A 101 3.81 -12.99 4.81
N HIS A 102 4.31 -12.51 5.94
CA HIS A 102 4.00 -13.06 7.25
C HIS A 102 2.50 -13.00 7.54
N ASP A 103 1.89 -11.83 7.33
CA ASP A 103 0.47 -11.62 7.63
C ASP A 103 -0.45 -12.45 6.74
N HIS A 104 -0.14 -12.55 5.44
CA HIS A 104 -0.88 -13.42 4.53
C HIS A 104 -0.72 -14.89 4.92
N ALA A 105 0.50 -15.34 5.25
CA ALA A 105 0.74 -16.71 5.69
C ALA A 105 -0.01 -17.05 6.98
N CYS A 106 -0.07 -16.13 7.95
CA CYS A 106 -0.86 -16.30 9.17
C CYS A 106 -2.36 -16.41 8.87
N ALA A 107 -2.90 -15.55 8.00
CA ALA A 107 -4.30 -15.61 7.60
C ALA A 107 -4.64 -16.95 6.90
N ALA A 108 -3.79 -17.38 5.96
CA ALA A 108 -3.95 -18.63 5.26
C ALA A 108 -3.83 -19.86 6.18
N ALA A 109 -2.87 -19.86 7.11
CA ALA A 109 -2.69 -20.94 8.08
C ALA A 109 -3.89 -21.05 9.02
N HIS A 110 -4.36 -19.93 9.59
CA HIS A 110 -5.56 -19.90 10.43
C HIS A 110 -6.77 -20.52 9.70
N ASN A 111 -6.99 -20.11 8.44
CA ASN A 111 -8.08 -20.64 7.62
C ASN A 111 -7.98 -22.15 7.32
N LEU A 112 -6.79 -22.75 7.43
CA LEU A 112 -6.59 -24.19 7.27
C LEU A 112 -6.74 -24.97 8.57
N THR A 113 -6.34 -24.39 9.71
CA THR A 113 -6.10 -25.16 10.94
C THR A 113 -7.09 -24.85 12.07
N GLU A 114 -7.75 -23.71 12.05
CA GLU A 114 -8.59 -23.26 13.15
C GLU A 114 -10.09 -23.32 12.82
N SER A 115 -10.91 -23.49 13.86
CA SER A 115 -12.38 -23.58 13.75
C SER A 115 -13.09 -22.26 14.08
N GLY A 116 -12.35 -21.13 14.07
CA GLY A 116 -12.87 -19.79 14.29
C GLY A 116 -13.52 -19.18 13.06
N GLU A 117 -13.88 -17.89 13.14
CA GLU A 117 -14.28 -17.13 11.96
C GLU A 117 -13.08 -17.00 11.01
N PRO A 118 -13.18 -17.49 9.77
CA PRO A 118 -12.05 -17.46 8.85
C PRO A 118 -11.71 -16.02 8.46
N PHE A 119 -10.42 -15.71 8.38
CA PHE A 119 -9.96 -14.45 7.80
C PHE A 119 -10.40 -14.34 6.34
N PHE A 120 -10.64 -13.11 5.89
CA PHE A 120 -10.94 -12.84 4.49
C PHE A 120 -9.69 -13.04 3.62
N GLU A 121 -9.55 -14.23 3.07
CA GLU A 121 -8.47 -14.65 2.16
C GLU A 121 -9.13 -15.18 0.88
N ARG A 122 -9.12 -14.39 -0.19
CA ARG A 122 -9.88 -14.65 -1.43
C ARG A 122 -9.09 -14.19 -2.65
N SER A 123 -9.20 -14.93 -3.74
CA SER A 123 -8.55 -14.62 -5.01
C SER A 123 -9.37 -15.13 -6.21
N VAL A 124 -9.11 -14.55 -7.38
CA VAL A 124 -9.68 -14.98 -8.67
C VAL A 124 -8.56 -15.54 -9.54
N HIS A 125 -8.82 -16.62 -10.27
CA HIS A 125 -7.81 -17.34 -11.04
C HIS A 125 -8.28 -17.60 -12.47
N TYR A 126 -7.41 -17.32 -13.44
CA TYR A 126 -7.62 -17.57 -14.87
C TYR A 126 -6.28 -17.92 -15.52
N ASP A 127 -6.27 -18.93 -16.38
CA ASP A 127 -5.09 -19.45 -17.10
C ASP A 127 -5.16 -19.25 -18.62
N GLY A 128 -6.32 -18.85 -19.16
CA GLY A 128 -6.57 -18.64 -20.59
C GLY A 128 -6.58 -17.18 -21.06
N LEU A 129 -5.94 -16.26 -20.35
CA LEU A 129 -5.95 -14.84 -20.69
C LEU A 129 -4.90 -14.48 -21.75
N SER A 130 -5.29 -13.61 -22.70
CA SER A 130 -4.34 -13.00 -23.63
C SER A 130 -3.45 -11.97 -22.93
N SER A 131 -2.28 -11.67 -23.49
CA SER A 131 -1.42 -10.58 -22.99
C SER A 131 -2.15 -9.23 -22.94
N SER A 132 -3.00 -8.94 -23.92
CA SER A 132 -3.79 -7.70 -23.92
C SER A 132 -4.81 -7.67 -22.78
N SER A 133 -5.43 -8.80 -22.45
CA SER A 133 -6.37 -8.90 -21.33
C SER A 133 -5.66 -8.75 -19.99
N VAL A 134 -4.46 -9.30 -19.86
CA VAL A 134 -3.61 -9.15 -18.68
C VAL A 134 -3.21 -7.69 -18.45
N GLU A 135 -2.92 -6.92 -19.50
CA GLU A 135 -2.67 -5.48 -19.38
C GLU A 135 -3.94 -4.70 -19.00
N GLN A 136 -5.12 -5.05 -19.53
CA GLN A 136 -6.38 -4.44 -19.06
C GLN A 136 -6.63 -4.69 -17.57
N LEU A 137 -6.37 -5.91 -17.07
CA LEU A 137 -6.46 -6.22 -15.65
C LEU A 137 -5.40 -5.45 -14.83
N ARG A 138 -4.22 -5.20 -15.38
CA ARG A 138 -3.18 -4.37 -14.76
C ARG A 138 -3.70 -2.97 -14.45
N ASP A 139 -4.31 -2.35 -15.45
CA ASP A 139 -4.81 -0.99 -15.37
C ASP A 139 -6.01 -0.90 -14.43
N ALA A 140 -6.90 -1.90 -14.47
CA ALA A 140 -8.00 -2.04 -13.53
C ALA A 140 -7.50 -2.17 -12.08
N VAL A 141 -6.56 -3.08 -11.79
CA VAL A 141 -6.00 -3.23 -10.43
C VAL A 141 -5.28 -1.97 -9.97
N ARG A 142 -4.49 -1.34 -10.86
CA ARG A 142 -3.79 -0.08 -10.56
C ARG A 142 -4.77 1.04 -10.19
N THR A 143 -5.93 1.08 -10.84
CA THR A 143 -6.89 2.17 -10.66
C THR A 143 -7.93 1.83 -9.58
N GLU A 144 -8.75 0.82 -9.82
CA GLU A 144 -9.85 0.39 -8.95
C GLU A 144 -9.32 -0.24 -7.66
N GLY A 145 -8.32 -1.11 -7.77
CA GLY A 145 -7.70 -1.73 -6.61
C GLY A 145 -7.07 -0.72 -5.66
N MET A 146 -6.42 0.30 -6.20
CA MET A 146 -5.84 1.38 -5.39
C MET A 146 -6.92 2.26 -4.74
N GLN A 147 -8.04 2.53 -5.43
CA GLN A 147 -9.17 3.24 -4.82
C GLN A 147 -9.75 2.48 -3.62
N VAL A 148 -9.86 1.15 -3.71
CA VAL A 148 -10.30 0.31 -2.60
C VAL A 148 -9.34 0.41 -1.41
N LEU A 149 -8.03 0.34 -1.65
CA LEU A 149 -7.04 0.48 -0.58
C LEU A 149 -7.07 1.87 0.08
N ILE A 150 -7.25 2.95 -0.70
CA ILE A 150 -7.44 4.30 -0.16
C ILE A 150 -8.69 4.35 0.73
N ALA A 151 -9.81 3.78 0.28
CA ALA A 151 -11.06 3.79 1.04
C ALA A 151 -10.92 3.05 2.39
N PHE A 152 -10.24 1.89 2.41
CA PHE A 152 -9.96 1.19 3.66
C PHE A 152 -9.01 1.97 4.57
N ASN A 153 -8.02 2.65 4.01
CA ASN A 153 -7.11 3.48 4.78
C ASN A 153 -7.83 4.67 5.44
N GLN A 154 -8.73 5.34 4.71
CA GLN A 154 -9.58 6.41 5.22
C GLN A 154 -10.46 5.93 6.38
N LEU A 155 -11.16 4.80 6.19
CA LEU A 155 -12.01 4.21 7.21
C LEU A 155 -11.19 3.81 8.46
N ALA A 156 -10.04 3.17 8.26
CA ALA A 156 -9.18 2.76 9.36
C ALA A 156 -8.65 3.96 10.15
N ALA A 157 -8.25 5.04 9.48
CA ALA A 157 -7.80 6.27 10.14
C ALA A 157 -8.93 6.97 10.91
N GLU A 158 -10.16 6.97 10.38
CA GLU A 158 -11.33 7.50 11.08
C GLU A 158 -11.62 6.71 12.36
N LEU A 159 -11.63 5.38 12.26
CA LEU A 159 -11.86 4.49 13.41
C LEU A 159 -10.75 4.62 14.46
N GLU A 160 -9.47 4.63 14.04
CA GLU A 160 -8.32 4.81 14.95
C GLU A 160 -8.39 6.16 15.71
N GLY A 161 -8.93 7.21 15.09
CA GLY A 161 -9.14 8.50 15.74
C GLY A 161 -10.29 8.53 16.76
N GLN A 162 -11.24 7.59 16.67
CA GLN A 162 -12.38 7.46 17.57
C GLN A 162 -12.12 6.46 18.70
N ASP A 163 -11.32 5.43 18.44
CA ASP A 163 -11.05 4.33 19.35
C ASP A 163 -10.08 4.73 20.47
N VAL A 164 -10.43 4.37 21.71
CA VAL A 164 -9.53 4.44 22.87
C VAL A 164 -9.47 3.06 23.53
N PRO A 165 -8.82 2.07 22.88
CA PRO A 165 -8.77 0.72 23.40
C PRO A 165 -7.78 0.62 24.57
N GLU A 166 -8.09 -0.26 25.52
CA GLU A 166 -7.08 -0.71 26.49
C GLU A 166 -5.85 -1.27 25.75
N PRO A 167 -4.63 -1.11 26.28
CA PRO A 167 -3.40 -1.47 25.57
C PRO A 167 -3.36 -2.93 25.07
N ASP A 168 -3.95 -3.86 25.81
CA ASP A 168 -4.06 -5.29 25.51
C ASP A 168 -5.22 -5.63 24.54
N ALA A 169 -6.17 -4.73 24.35
CA ALA A 169 -7.27 -4.87 23.41
C ALA A 169 -6.94 -4.34 22.01
N ARG A 170 -5.79 -3.68 21.83
CA ARG A 170 -5.38 -3.08 20.55
C ARG A 170 -5.29 -4.14 19.45
N GLN A 171 -5.96 -3.86 18.35
CA GLN A 171 -5.91 -4.68 17.15
C GLN A 171 -5.00 -4.04 16.12
N ARG A 172 -4.23 -4.88 15.41
CA ARG A 172 -3.43 -4.47 14.26
C ARG A 172 -4.00 -5.17 13.03
N ILE A 173 -4.33 -4.39 12.00
CA ILE A 173 -4.86 -4.91 10.75
C ILE A 173 -3.83 -4.79 9.61
N THR A 174 -4.02 -5.59 8.57
CA THR A 174 -3.34 -5.43 7.27
C THR A 174 -4.31 -5.80 6.17
N ILE A 175 -4.49 -4.88 5.23
CA ILE A 175 -5.31 -5.08 4.04
C ILE A 175 -4.40 -4.82 2.84
N GLY A 176 -4.13 -5.88 2.08
CA GLY A 176 -3.23 -5.84 0.94
C GLY A 176 -3.94 -6.34 -0.32
N LEU A 177 -3.51 -5.79 -1.46
CA LEU A 177 -3.91 -6.27 -2.78
C LEU A 177 -2.65 -6.57 -3.59
N TYR A 178 -2.64 -7.70 -4.27
CA TYR A 178 -1.57 -8.09 -5.17
C TYR A 178 -2.13 -8.55 -6.51
N PHE A 179 -1.38 -8.29 -7.57
CA PHE A 179 -1.65 -8.81 -8.90
C PHE A 179 -0.42 -9.59 -9.35
N TYR A 180 -0.55 -10.91 -9.41
CA TYR A 180 0.47 -11.82 -9.91
C TYR A 180 0.08 -12.31 -11.30
N THR A 181 1.05 -12.41 -12.20
CA THR A 181 0.86 -12.98 -13.53
C THR A 181 2.15 -13.66 -13.97
N GLU A 182 2.00 -14.79 -14.64
CA GLU A 182 3.06 -15.50 -15.33
C GLU A 182 2.50 -16.10 -16.62
N PRO A 183 3.34 -16.41 -17.62
CA PRO A 183 2.90 -17.16 -18.78
C PRO A 183 2.37 -18.54 -18.37
N SER A 184 1.16 -18.88 -18.80
CA SER A 184 0.64 -20.24 -18.64
C SER A 184 1.53 -21.22 -19.42
N PRO A 185 1.90 -22.36 -18.83
CA PRO A 185 2.57 -23.41 -19.58
C PRO A 185 1.67 -23.87 -20.74
N PRO A 186 2.25 -24.24 -21.90
CA PRO A 186 1.46 -24.75 -23.01
C PRO A 186 0.67 -25.99 -22.58
N ASP A 187 -0.57 -26.12 -23.06
CA ASP A 187 -1.41 -27.28 -22.80
C ASP A 187 -0.62 -28.55 -23.11
N THR A 188 -0.39 -29.38 -22.08
CA THR A 188 0.11 -30.73 -22.31
C THR A 188 -1.06 -31.53 -22.87
N PRO A 189 -1.00 -32.01 -24.13
CA PRO A 189 -2.11 -32.79 -24.67
C PRO A 189 -2.33 -34.02 -23.78
N PRO A 190 -3.59 -34.38 -23.49
CA PRO A 190 -3.88 -35.52 -22.61
C PRO A 190 -3.18 -36.75 -23.16
N SER A 191 -2.40 -37.44 -22.30
CA SER A 191 -1.72 -38.67 -22.69
C SER A 191 -2.76 -39.62 -23.27
N THR A 192 -2.64 -39.91 -24.56
CA THR A 192 -3.50 -40.89 -25.22
C THR A 192 -3.21 -42.21 -24.52
N LYS A 193 -4.09 -42.66 -23.62
CA LYS A 193 -4.06 -44.04 -23.14
C LYS A 193 -4.24 -44.88 -24.40
N ALA A 194 -3.16 -45.47 -24.88
CA ALA A 194 -3.22 -46.51 -25.89
C ALA A 194 -4.14 -47.60 -25.35
N SER A 195 -5.32 -47.74 -25.96
CA SER A 195 -6.17 -48.90 -25.76
C SER A 195 -5.38 -50.11 -26.23
N SER A 196 -4.80 -50.85 -25.27
CA SER A 196 -4.31 -52.20 -25.49
C SER A 196 -5.50 -53.04 -25.95
N SER A 197 -5.47 -53.46 -27.21
CA SER A 197 -6.34 -54.52 -27.75
C SER A 197 -5.80 -55.89 -27.38
#